data_AF-A0AA41YLF4-F1
#
_entry.id   AF-A0AA41YLF4-F1
#
_cell.length_a   1.000
_cell.length_b   1.000
_cell.length_c   1.000
_cell.angle_alpha   90.00
_cell.angle_beta   90.00
_cell.angle_gamma   90.00
#
_symmetry.space_group_name_H-M   'P 1'
#
loop_
_entity.id
_entity.type
_entity.pdbx_description
1 polymer ?
#
loop_
_entity_poly.entity_id
_entity_poly.type
_entity_poly.pdbx_seq_one_letter_code
_entity_poly.pdbx_strand_id
1 'polypeptide(L)' 'MSETDYAEKLDELDRLLNDPDVPMEPSRVWSLLAEISQHDMPAAVAEARG' A
#
# COMPACT_ATOMS: atom_id res chain seq x y z
N MET A 1 -1.22 -0.93 11.41
CA MET A 1 0.10 -0.98 10.75
C MET A 1 0.99 0.03 11.42
N SER A 2 2.23 -0.35 11.76
CA SER A 2 3.21 0.62 12.29
C SER A 2 3.82 1.45 11.17
N GLU A 3 4.47 2.55 11.50
CA GLU A 3 5.16 3.40 10.53
C GLU A 3 6.29 2.65 9.82
N THR A 4 6.98 1.74 10.51
CA THR A 4 8.00 0.86 9.92
C THR A 4 7.38 -0.10 8.91
N ASP A 5 6.29 -0.78 9.27
CA ASP A 5 5.60 -1.71 8.36
C ASP A 5 5.09 -0.97 7.11
N TYR A 6 4.66 0.28 7.26
CA TYR A 6 4.19 1.12 6.17
C TYR A 6 5.33 1.47 5.20
N ALA A 7 6.47 1.88 5.72
CA ALA A 7 7.66 2.16 4.91
C ALA A 7 8.14 0.93 4.14
N GLU A 8 8.17 -0.25 4.78
CA GLU A 8 8.57 -1.50 4.12
C GLU A 8 7.63 -1.86 2.95
N LYS A 9 6.33 -1.64 3.11
CA LYS A 9 5.36 -1.89 2.03
C LYS A 9 5.49 -0.91 0.86
N LEU A 10 5.84 0.34 1.15
CA LEU A 10 6.12 1.31 0.10
C LEU A 10 7.38 0.94 -0.69
N ASP A 11 8.45 0.52 0.00
CA ASP A 11 9.67 0.04 -0.64
C ASP A 11 9.42 -1.21 -1.49
N GLU A 12 8.57 -2.13 -1.01
CA GLU A 12 8.18 -3.32 -1.76
C GLU A 12 7.36 -2.95 -3.02
N LEU A 13 6.41 -2.03 -2.88
CA LEU A 13 5.60 -1.55 -4.00
C LEU A 13 6.48 -0.84 -5.04
N ASP A 14 7.41 0.01 -4.61
CA ASP A 14 8.35 0.70 -5.49
C ASP A 14 9.20 -0.29 -6.29
N ARG A 15 9.78 -1.30 -5.61
CA ARG A 15 10.55 -2.35 -6.26
C ARG A 15 9.71 -3.13 -7.28
N LEU A 16 8.49 -3.53 -6.94
CA LEU A 16 7.63 -4.29 -7.86
C LEU A 16 7.24 -3.52 -9.12
N LEU A 17 7.17 -2.19 -9.05
CA LEU A 17 6.76 -1.34 -10.18
C LEU A 17 7.94 -0.83 -11.01
N ASN A 18 9.11 -0.65 -10.37
CA ASN A 18 10.23 0.06 -10.98
C ASN A 18 11.50 -0.80 -11.19
N ASP A 19 11.60 -1.98 -10.57
CA ASP A 19 12.76 -2.86 -10.73
C ASP A 19 12.54 -3.85 -11.89
N PRO A 20 13.29 -3.73 -13.01
CA PRO A 20 13.15 -4.64 -14.15
C PRO A 20 13.67 -6.05 -13.88
N ASP A 21 14.50 -6.25 -12.84
CA ASP A 21 15.00 -7.57 -12.42
C ASP A 21 13.97 -8.30 -11.54
N VAL A 22 12.95 -7.59 -11.07
CA VAL A 22 11.85 -8.14 -10.29
C VAL A 22 10.65 -8.38 -11.21
N PRO A 23 10.16 -9.62 -11.33
CA PRO A 23 8.93 -9.90 -12.05
C PRO A 23 7.79 -9.11 -11.43
N MET A 24 7.09 -8.34 -12.26
CA MET A 24 5.91 -7.64 -11.79
C MET A 24 4.83 -8.66 -11.39
N GLU A 25 4.37 -8.56 -10.14
CA GLU A 25 3.36 -9.43 -9.54
C GLU A 25 2.06 -8.62 -9.31
N PRO A 26 1.12 -8.58 -10.27
CA PRO A 26 -0.04 -7.70 -10.20
C PRO A 26 -0.90 -7.94 -8.97
N SER A 27 -1.08 -9.21 -8.58
CA SER A 27 -1.82 -9.61 -7.38
C SER A 27 -1.23 -8.97 -6.12
N ARG A 28 0.10 -8.98 -6.02
CA ARG A 28 0.83 -8.43 -4.88
C ARG A 28 0.76 -6.92 -4.84
N VAL A 29 0.90 -6.27 -5.99
CA VAL A 29 0.72 -4.81 -6.15
C VAL A 29 -0.66 -4.39 -5.65
N TRP A 30 -1.72 -5.07 -6.08
CA TRP A 30 -3.08 -4.75 -5.64
C TRP A 30 -3.29 -4.97 -4.14
N SER A 31 -2.72 -6.02 -3.56
CA SER A 31 -2.76 -6.23 -2.11
C SER A 31 -2.03 -5.12 -1.34
N LEU A 32 -0.82 -4.75 -1.76
CA LEU A 32 -0.04 -3.67 -1.14
C LEU A 32 -0.79 -2.33 -1.19
N LEU A 33 -1.34 -1.98 -2.36
CA LEU A 33 -2.13 -0.76 -2.52
C LEU A 33 -3.36 -0.73 -1.61
N ALA A 34 -4.05 -1.86 -1.45
CA ALA A 34 -5.21 -1.96 -0.56
C ALA A 34 -4.82 -1.76 0.92
N GLU A 35 -3.70 -2.34 1.35
CA GLU A 35 -3.20 -2.22 2.73
C GLU A 35 -2.72 -0.80 3.04
N ILE A 36 -1.97 -0.19 2.12
CA ILE A 36 -1.49 1.19 2.19
C ILE A 36 -2.68 2.16 2.23
N SER A 37 -3.63 2.01 1.31
CA SER A 37 -4.80 2.88 1.24
C SER A 37 -5.68 2.79 2.50
N GLN A 38 -5.83 1.61 3.11
CA GLN A 38 -6.56 1.47 4.37
C GLN A 38 -5.89 2.19 5.54
N HIS A 39 -4.56 2.34 5.50
CA HIS A 39 -3.81 3.07 6.51
C HIS A 39 -3.85 4.58 6.30
N ASP A 40 -3.76 5.01 5.04
CA ASP A 40 -3.79 6.44 4.66
C ASP A 40 -5.18 7.04 4.69
N MET A 41 -6.24 6.21 4.66
CA MET A 41 -7.61 6.70 4.80
C MET A 41 -7.84 7.19 6.23
N PRO A 42 -8.01 8.51 6.45
CA PRO A 42 -8.34 9.02 7.76
C PRO A 42 -9.74 8.54 8.16
N ALA A 43 -9.95 8.27 9.45
CA ALA A 43 -11.26 7.94 10.03
C ALA A 43 -12.37 8.95 9.68
N ALA A 44 -12.02 10.16 9.24
CA ALA A 44 -12.92 11.25 8.88
C ALA A 44 -13.87 10.97 7.69
N VAL A 45 -13.56 10.01 6.79
CA VAL A 45 -14.48 9.64 5.69
C VAL A 45 -15.66 8.80 6.20
N ALA A 46 -15.55 8.18 7.38
CA ALA A 46 -16.62 7.41 8.00
C ALA A 46 -17.69 8.29 8.67
N GLU A 47 -17.33 9.48 9.18
CA GLU A 47 -18.26 10.38 9.89
C GLU A 47 -19.11 11.24 8.95
N ALA A 48 -18.66 11.50 7.72
CA ALA A 48 -19.44 12.30 6.74
C ALA A 48 -20.67 11.55 6.14
N ARG A 49 -20.95 10.33 6.60
CA ARG A 49 -22.14 9.53 6.24
C ARG A 49 -23.07 9.23 7.43
N GLY A 50 -22.84 9.86 8.59
CA GLY A 50 -23.66 9.74 9.80
C GLY A 50 -24.80 10.74 9.88
#